data_AF-A0A2S5LDB4-F1
#
_entry.id   AF-A0A2S5LDB4-F1
#
_cell.length_a   1.000
_cell.length_b   1.000
_cell.length_c   1.000
_cell.angle_alpha   90.00
_cell.angle_beta   90.00
_cell.angle_gamma   90.00
#
_symmetry.space_group_name_H-M   'P 1'
#
loop_
_entity.id
_entity.type
_entity.pdbx_description
1 polymer ?
#
loop_
_entity_poly.entity_id
_entity_poly.type
_entity_poly.pdbx_seq_one_letter_code
_entity_poly.pdbx_strand_id
1 'polypeptide(L)'
;CPRLMDLLRIYGHKMTVYETNDFAKIAKDCFVIADKQHYCRRFHIDQARFKYALNDSDTSTSLLLRFDELLAETTEAVSVTKLGL
;
A
#
# COMPACT_ATOMS: atom_id res chain seq x y z
N CYS A 1 9.33 5.97 -10.46
CA CYS A 1 9.27 6.81 -9.24
C CYS A 1 10.62 6.74 -8.51
N PRO A 2 11.57 7.65 -8.78
CA PRO A 2 12.94 7.55 -8.26
C PRO A 2 13.01 7.50 -6.73
N ARG A 3 12.25 8.38 -6.06
CA ARG A 3 12.22 8.48 -4.59
C ARG A 3 11.80 7.17 -3.91
N LEU A 4 10.79 6.48 -4.43
CA LEU A 4 10.34 5.19 -3.85
C LEU A 4 11.44 4.12 -3.96
N MET A 5 12.09 4.05 -5.13
CA MET A 5 13.16 3.08 -5.36
C MET A 5 14.40 3.36 -4.49
N ASP A 6 14.74 4.63 -4.26
CA ASP A 6 15.83 5.00 -3.36
C ASP A 6 15.51 4.65 -1.91
N LEU A 7 14.27 4.88 -1.46
CA LEU A 7 13.82 4.43 -0.13
C LEU A 7 13.89 2.91 0.00
N LEU A 8 13.47 2.17 -1.02
CA LEU A 8 13.54 0.70 -1.02
C LEU A 8 14.98 0.20 -1.03
N ARG A 9 15.91 0.91 -1.68
CA ARG A 9 17.34 0.59 -1.64
C ARG A 9 17.91 0.67 -0.22
N ILE A 10 17.57 1.72 0.52
CA ILE A 10 18.11 1.99 1.85
C ILE A 10 17.39 1.15 2.93
N TYR A 11 16.07 1.00 2.81
CA TYR A 11 15.22 0.43 3.84
C TYR A 11 14.54 -0.89 3.44
N GLY A 12 15.03 -1.59 2.40
CA GLY A 12 14.43 -2.84 1.93
C GLY A 12 14.34 -3.97 2.98
N HIS A 13 15.16 -3.91 4.03
CA HIS A 13 15.06 -4.83 5.18
C HIS A 13 13.87 -4.53 6.12
N LYS A 14 13.18 -3.40 5.94
CA LYS A 14 12.00 -2.95 6.72
C LYS A 14 10.81 -2.60 5.83
N MET A 15 10.92 -2.77 4.52
CA MET A 15 9.91 -2.36 3.57
C MET A 15 9.84 -3.34 2.40
N THR A 16 8.62 -3.75 2.06
CA THR A 16 8.34 -4.51 0.85
C THR A 16 7.41 -3.68 -0.03
N VAL A 17 7.67 -3.68 -1.33
CA VAL A 17 6.81 -3.04 -2.33
C VAL A 17 6.30 -4.13 -3.25
N TYR A 18 5.00 -4.16 -3.49
CA TYR A 18 4.37 -5.11 -4.41
C TYR A 18 3.82 -4.36 -5.62
N GLU A 19 3.88 -4.99 -6.79
CA GLU A 19 3.18 -4.52 -7.99
C GLU A 19 1.89 -5.33 -8.19
N THR A 20 0.77 -4.64 -8.37
CA THR A 20 -0.52 -5.25 -8.71
C THR A 20 -0.49 -5.78 -10.14
N ASN A 21 -1.22 -6.87 -10.39
CA ASN A 21 -1.43 -7.39 -11.74
C ASN A 21 -2.18 -6.37 -12.62
N ASP A 22 -2.23 -6.61 -13.94
CA ASP A 22 -2.83 -5.66 -14.88
C ASP A 22 -4.33 -5.43 -14.67
N PHE A 23 -5.04 -6.39 -14.09
CA PHE A 23 -6.47 -6.25 -13.78
C PHE A 23 -6.71 -5.35 -12.57
N ALA A 24 -5.87 -5.44 -11.54
CA ALA A 24 -6.01 -4.68 -10.30
C ALA A 24 -5.48 -3.24 -10.40
N LYS A 25 -4.75 -2.87 -11.46
CA LYS A 25 -4.29 -1.49 -11.70
C LYS A 25 -5.43 -0.45 -11.83
N ILE A 26 -6.67 -0.90 -12.04
CA ILE A 26 -7.85 -0.02 -12.04
C ILE A 26 -8.25 0.46 -10.64
N ALA A 27 -7.79 -0.22 -9.59
CA ALA A 27 -8.10 0.13 -8.21
C ALA A 27 -7.54 1.53 -7.89
N LYS A 28 -8.40 2.41 -7.38
CA LYS A 28 -8.02 3.77 -6.96
C LYS A 28 -7.89 3.90 -5.45
N ASP A 29 -7.81 2.77 -4.76
CA ASP A 29 -7.62 2.69 -3.32
C ASP A 29 -6.32 3.41 -2.92
N CYS A 30 -6.44 4.35 -1.98
CA CYS A 30 -5.31 5.09 -1.45
C CYS A 30 -5.49 5.28 0.06
N PHE A 31 -4.84 4.43 0.83
CA PHE A 31 -4.94 4.46 2.28
C PHE A 31 -3.65 3.96 2.96
N VAL A 32 -3.53 4.30 4.23
CA VAL A 32 -2.48 3.85 5.15
C VAL A 32 -3.16 3.38 6.42
N ILE A 33 -2.68 2.25 6.95
CA ILE A 33 -3.13 1.68 8.21
C ILE A 33 -1.91 1.57 9.13
N ALA A 34 -2.06 1.97 10.38
CA ALA A 34 -1.03 1.84 11.40
C ALA A 34 -1.60 1.13 12.64
N ASP A 35 -0.82 0.20 13.18
CA ASP A 35 -1.12 -0.56 14.41
C ASP A 35 -2.51 -1.22 14.44
N LYS A 36 -3.08 -1.50 13.26
CA LYS A 36 -4.43 -2.07 13.08
C LYS A 36 -5.58 -1.25 13.68
N GLN A 37 -5.34 0.00 14.09
CA GLN A 37 -6.31 0.83 14.82
C GLN A 37 -6.33 2.29 14.36
N HIS A 38 -5.35 2.70 13.54
CA HIS A 38 -5.26 4.04 12.98
C HIS A 38 -5.28 3.96 11.47
N TYR A 39 -5.91 4.92 10.79
CA TYR A 39 -5.86 4.99 9.35
C TYR A 39 -5.90 6.41 8.82
N CYS A 40 -5.43 6.57 7.58
CA CYS A 40 -5.68 7.72 6.72
C CYS A 40 -6.08 7.18 5.34
N ARG A 41 -7.18 7.66 4.76
CA ARG A 41 -7.64 7.24 3.43
C ARG A 41 -8.12 8.42 2.60
N ARG A 42 -7.83 8.39 1.31
CA ARG A 42 -8.44 9.26 0.30
C ARG A 42 -9.62 8.56 -0.34
N PHE A 43 -10.68 9.32 -0.61
CA PHE A 43 -11.87 8.79 -1.28
C PHE A 43 -11.69 8.70 -2.80
N HIS A 44 -10.86 9.58 -3.36
CA HIS A 44 -10.51 9.61 -4.77
C HIS A 44 -9.15 10.27 -4.95
N ILE A 45 -8.31 9.74 -5.84
CA ILE A 45 -6.94 10.24 -6.05
C ILE A 45 -6.90 11.71 -6.51
N ASP A 46 -7.88 12.12 -7.32
CA ASP A 46 -7.98 13.47 -7.87
C ASP A 46 -8.62 14.50 -6.92
N GLN A 47 -9.07 14.08 -5.73
CA GLN A 47 -9.71 14.97 -4.76
C GLN A 47 -8.84 15.16 -3.52
N ALA A 48 -8.81 16.38 -3.00
CA ALA A 48 -8.03 16.71 -1.79
C ALA A 48 -8.61 16.11 -0.50
N ARG A 49 -9.87 15.65 -0.53
CA ARG A 49 -10.56 15.13 0.66
C ARG A 49 -9.99 13.79 1.10
N PHE A 50 -9.67 13.70 2.37
CA PHE A 50 -9.28 12.48 3.05
C PHE A 50 -10.03 12.37 4.38
N LYS A 51 -10.06 11.16 4.93
CA LYS A 51 -10.48 10.89 6.30
C LYS A 51 -9.32 10.22 7.02
N TYR A 52 -9.09 10.62 8.26
CA TYR A 52 -8.24 9.88 9.17
C TYR A 52 -8.99 9.63 10.48
N ALA A 53 -8.60 8.59 11.20
CA ALA A 53 -9.07 8.34 12.54
C ALA A 53 -7.98 7.68 13.37
N LEU A 54 -8.06 7.89 14.69
CA LEU A 54 -7.22 7.23 15.67
C LEU A 54 -8.09 6.33 16.55
N ASN A 55 -7.59 5.14 16.89
CA ASN A 55 -8.29 4.17 17.75
C ASN A 55 -9.67 3.75 17.21
N ASP A 56 -9.80 3.66 15.88
CA ASP A 56 -11.00 3.19 15.17
C ASP A 56 -10.69 1.80 14.59
N SER A 57 -10.67 0.80 15.47
CA SER A 57 -10.34 -0.59 15.14
C SER A 57 -11.32 -1.20 14.14
N ASP A 58 -12.59 -0.81 14.22
CA ASP A 58 -13.66 -1.38 13.39
C ASP A 58 -13.47 -0.99 11.93
N THR A 59 -13.27 0.31 11.65
CA THR A 59 -12.98 0.78 10.30
C THR A 59 -11.60 0.30 9.83
N SER A 60 -10.61 0.26 10.72
CA SER A 60 -9.27 -0.24 10.39
C SER A 60 -9.30 -1.70 9.97
N THR A 61 -10.15 -2.53 10.58
CA THR A 61 -10.34 -3.95 10.21
C THR A 61 -10.89 -4.09 8.80
N SER A 62 -11.86 -3.25 8.42
CA SER A 62 -12.39 -3.25 7.05
C SER A 62 -11.35 -2.83 6.02
N LEU A 63 -10.48 -1.86 6.37
CA LEU A 63 -9.38 -1.44 5.49
C LEU A 63 -8.28 -2.50 5.40
N LEU A 64 -8.01 -3.25 6.47
CA LEU A 64 -7.07 -4.37 6.45
C LEU A 64 -7.57 -5.47 5.53
N LEU A 65 -8.86 -5.83 5.60
CA LEU A 65 -9.46 -6.80 4.67
C LEU A 65 -9.29 -6.34 3.22
N ARG A 66 -9.56 -5.06 2.94
CA ARG A 66 -9.36 -4.49 1.60
C ARG A 66 -7.88 -4.53 1.17
N PHE A 67 -6.96 -4.32 2.10
CA PHE A 67 -5.53 -4.47 1.81
C PHE A 67 -5.17 -5.91 1.44
N ASP A 68 -5.70 -6.89 2.16
CA ASP A 68 -5.45 -8.31 1.88
C ASP A 68 -6.00 -8.71 0.50
N GLU A 69 -7.18 -8.20 0.12
CA GLU A 69 -7.74 -8.37 -1.23
C GLU A 69 -6.80 -7.80 -2.31
N LEU A 70 -6.29 -6.58 -2.11
CA LEU A 70 -5.37 -5.94 -3.06
C LEU A 70 -4.04 -6.70 -3.14
N LEU A 71 -3.54 -7.19 -2.00
CA LEU A 71 -2.30 -7.94 -1.92
C LEU A 71 -2.41 -9.29 -2.64
N ALA A 72 -3.56 -9.96 -2.56
CA ALA A 72 -3.82 -11.20 -3.28
C ALA A 72 -3.77 -11.01 -4.81
N GLU A 73 -4.02 -9.80 -5.30
CA GLU A 73 -3.96 -9.42 -6.72
C GLU A 73 -2.60 -8.84 -7.14
N THR A 74 -1.53 -9.13 -6.38
CA THR A 74 -0.15 -8.74 -6.73
C THR A 74 0.58 -9.87 -7.43
N THR A 75 1.49 -9.51 -8.34
CA THR A 75 2.30 -10.50 -9.06
C THR A 75 3.58 -10.81 -8.29
N GLU A 76 4.41 -9.79 -8.06
CA GLU A 76 5.74 -9.96 -7.48
C GLU A 76 6.10 -8.78 -6.57
N ALA A 77 6.98 -9.05 -5.61
CA ALA A 77 7.63 -8.01 -4.83
C ALA A 77 8.71 -7.34 -5.69
N VAL A 78 8.67 -6.00 -5.76
CA VAL A 78 9.67 -5.21 -6.46
C VAL A 78 11.01 -5.32 -5.73
N SER A 79 12.06 -5.76 -6.43
CA SER A 79 13.43 -5.80 -5.92
C SER A 79 14.28 -4.70 -6.55
N VAL A 80 15.07 -4.01 -5.71
CA VAL A 80 16.06 -3.02 -6.19
C VAL A 80 17.34 -3.71 -6.66
N THR A 81 17.61 -4.91 -6.15
CA THR A 81 18.70 -5.78 -6.59
C THR A 81 18.20 -6.67 -7.72
N LYS A 82 18.78 -6.51 -8.92
CA LYS A 82 18.70 -7.58 -9.94
C LYS A 82 19.45 -8.77 -9.36
N LEU A 83 18.74 -9.83 -8.98
CA LEU A 83 19.35 -11.16 -8.84
C LEU A 83 19.73 -11.59 -10.25
N GLY A 84 20.92 -11.19 -10.68
CA GLY A 84 21.54 -11.64 -11.91
C GLY A 84 22.55 -12.73 -11.57
N LEU A 85 22.37 -13.90 -12.20
CA LEU A 85 23.50 -14.64 -12.77
C LEU A 85 23.59 -14.24 -14.23
#